data_AF-A0A2P5N6H2-F1
#
_entry.id   AF-A0A2P5N6H2-F1
#
_cell.length_a   1.000
_cell.length_b   1.000
_cell.length_c   1.000
_cell.angle_alpha   90.00
_cell.angle_beta   90.00
_cell.angle_gamma   90.00
#
_symmetry.space_group_name_H-M   'P 1'
#
loop_
_entity.id
_entity.type
_entity.pdbx_description
1 polymer ?
#
loop_
_entity_poly.entity_id
_entity_poly.type
_entity_poly.pdbx_seq_one_letter_code
_entity_poly.pdbx_strand_id
1 'polypeptide(L)'
;MKVDDLDLGDVVYAAHDIIDDGSMPDGEESVLLAEAGARGVIVMKGHVEEEPGRSVFLVRFEDKELNLGRPIGCWEEDLRVPKLVD
;
A
#
# COMPACT_ATOMS: atom_id res chain seq x y z
N MET A 1 -15.28 -6.75 3.55
CA MET A 1 -14.36 -6.75 2.40
C MET A 1 -12.96 -6.87 2.96
N LYS A 2 -12.16 -7.81 2.46
CA LYS A 2 -10.74 -7.93 2.77
C LYS A 2 -9.94 -7.16 1.72
N VAL A 3 -8.69 -6.85 2.01
CA VAL A 3 -7.80 -6.20 1.04
C VAL A 3 -7.58 -7.10 -0.17
N ASP A 4 -7.55 -8.42 0.02
CA ASP A 4 -7.41 -9.37 -1.09
C ASP A 4 -8.60 -9.39 -2.07
N ASP A 5 -9.77 -8.90 -1.65
CA ASP A 5 -10.95 -8.76 -2.51
C ASP A 5 -10.88 -7.51 -3.41
N LEU A 6 -9.84 -6.67 -3.26
CA LEU A 6 -9.69 -5.42 -4.01
C LEU A 6 -8.97 -5.61 -5.35
N ASP A 7 -9.33 -4.76 -6.31
CA ASP A 7 -8.79 -4.73 -7.67
C ASP A 7 -7.95 -3.47 -7.94
N LEU A 8 -7.28 -3.45 -9.10
CA LEU A 8 -6.56 -2.27 -9.57
C LEU A 8 -7.52 -1.08 -9.70
N GLY A 9 -7.12 0.07 -9.15
CA GLY A 9 -7.94 1.28 -9.10
C GLY A 9 -8.73 1.44 -7.79
N ASP A 10 -8.85 0.40 -6.98
CA ASP A 10 -9.53 0.49 -5.69
C ASP A 10 -8.75 1.33 -4.68
N VAL A 11 -9.52 2.00 -3.83
CA VAL A 11 -9.01 2.85 -2.76
C VAL A 11 -8.68 2.01 -1.55
N VAL A 12 -7.50 2.25 -0.98
CA VAL A 12 -7.05 1.73 0.30
C VAL A 12 -6.57 2.87 1.18
N TYR A 13 -6.29 2.56 2.44
CA TYR A 13 -5.57 3.46 3.32
C TYR A 13 -4.42 2.72 3.99
N ALA A 14 -3.35 3.43 4.33
CA ALA A 14 -2.29 2.87 5.18
C ALA A 14 -2.89 2.51 6.56
N ALA A 15 -2.64 1.29 7.04
CA ALA A 15 -3.12 0.82 8.33
C ALA A 15 -2.29 1.37 9.49
N HIS A 16 -1.01 1.60 9.26
CA HIS A 16 -0.03 2.23 10.15
C HIS A 16 0.96 3.04 9.31
N ASP A 17 1.95 3.66 9.95
CA ASP A 17 3.06 4.29 9.23
C ASP A 17 3.81 3.19 8.44
N ILE A 18 4.00 3.41 7.14
CA ILE A 18 4.77 2.51 6.28
C ILE A 18 6.18 3.10 6.18
N ILE A 19 7.14 2.38 6.73
CA ILE A 19 8.55 2.78 6.79
C ILE A 19 9.35 1.94 5.80
N ASP A 20 10.27 2.57 5.08
CA ASP A 20 11.18 1.90 4.16
C ASP A 20 12.07 0.92 4.92
N ASP A 21 11.90 -0.36 4.64
CA ASP A 21 12.69 -1.47 5.19
C ASP A 21 13.93 -1.77 4.34
N GLY A 22 14.26 -0.91 3.37
CA GLY A 22 15.36 -1.07 2.44
C GLY A 22 14.97 -1.80 1.15
N SER A 23 13.69 -2.15 0.97
CA SER A 23 13.19 -2.79 -0.25
C SER A 23 12.93 -1.80 -1.40
N MET A 24 12.87 -0.49 -1.13
CA MET A 24 12.61 0.49 -2.17
C MET A 24 13.84 0.75 -3.05
N PRO A 25 13.68 0.84 -4.37
CA PRO A 25 14.76 1.23 -5.26
C PRO A 25 15.19 2.67 -4.93
N ASP A 26 16.50 2.87 -4.80
CA ASP A 26 17.14 4.17 -4.55
C ASP A 26 16.61 4.91 -3.30
N GLY A 27 16.02 4.19 -2.34
CA GLY A 27 15.52 4.75 -1.09
C GLY A 27 16.58 4.83 0.01
N GLU A 28 16.38 5.74 0.97
CA GLU A 28 17.09 5.71 2.24
C GLU A 28 16.30 4.84 3.22
N GLU A 29 16.95 3.89 3.88
CA GLU A 29 16.33 3.05 4.90
C GLU A 29 15.71 3.91 6.02
N SER A 30 14.64 3.40 6.64
CA SER A 30 13.94 4.05 7.75
C SER A 30 13.23 5.38 7.40
N VAL A 31 13.03 5.67 6.11
CA VAL A 31 12.21 6.82 5.66
C VAL A 31 10.73 6.48 5.71
N LEU A 32 9.90 7.44 6.14
CA LEU A 32 8.45 7.33 6.09
C LEU A 32 7.96 7.40 4.63
N LEU A 33 7.39 6.29 4.14
CA LEU A 33 6.85 6.18 2.79
C LEU A 33 5.38 6.61 2.71
N ALA A 34 4.60 6.29 3.75
CA ALA A 34 3.22 6.73 3.90
C ALA A 34 2.84 6.87 5.38
N GLU A 35 2.20 7.98 5.75
CA GLU A 35 1.64 8.19 7.08
C GLU A 35 0.42 7.28 7.31
N ALA A 36 0.23 6.82 8.54
CA ALA A 36 -0.94 6.04 8.94
C ALA A 36 -2.23 6.75 8.52
N GLY A 37 -3.09 6.03 7.79
CA GLY A 37 -4.34 6.56 7.27
C GLY A 37 -4.23 7.38 5.99
N ALA A 38 -3.03 7.53 5.40
CA ALA A 38 -2.87 8.10 4.07
C ALA A 38 -3.73 7.32 3.05
N ARG A 39 -4.45 8.05 2.20
CA ARG A 39 -5.26 7.47 1.12
C ARG A 39 -4.34 6.99 0.01
N GLY A 40 -4.61 5.80 -0.53
CA GLY A 40 -3.86 5.25 -1.65
C GLY A 40 -4.77 4.56 -2.66
N VAL A 41 -4.20 4.26 -3.82
CA VAL A 41 -4.84 3.49 -4.88
C VAL A 41 -3.95 2.32 -5.27
N ILE A 42 -4.54 1.13 -5.39
CA ILE A 42 -3.86 -0.07 -5.87
C ILE A 42 -3.58 0.10 -7.37
N VAL A 43 -2.31 0.01 -7.75
CA VAL A 43 -1.88 0.08 -9.16
C VAL A 43 -1.40 -1.26 -9.69
N MET A 44 -1.10 -2.22 -8.82
CA MET A 44 -0.74 -3.60 -9.18
C MET A 44 -1.04 -4.55 -8.02
N LYS A 45 -1.38 -5.80 -8.34
CA LYS A 45 -1.48 -6.91 -7.39
C LYS A 45 -0.62 -8.07 -7.90
N GLY A 46 0.12 -8.68 -6.99
CA GLY A 46 0.95 -9.86 -7.25
C GLY A 46 0.95 -10.79 -6.04
N HIS A 47 1.84 -11.78 -6.08
CA HIS A 47 2.10 -12.68 -4.97
C HIS A 47 3.59 -13.02 -4.94
N VAL A 48 4.07 -13.49 -3.79
CA VAL A 48 5.45 -14.01 -3.68
C VAL A 48 5.56 -15.31 -4.47
N GLU A 49 6.56 -15.44 -5.35
CA GLU A 49 6.71 -16.64 -6.20
C GLU A 49 6.86 -17.93 -5.38
N GLU A 50 7.61 -17.87 -4.27
CA GLU A 50 7.84 -19.00 -3.36
C GLU A 50 6.62 -19.30 -2.46
N GLU A 51 5.72 -18.33 -2.28
CA GLU A 51 4.52 -18.45 -1.46
C GLU A 51 3.32 -17.75 -2.12
N PRO A 52 2.65 -18.38 -3.11
CA PRO A 52 1.59 -17.75 -3.89
C PRO A 52 0.36 -17.33 -3.09
N GLY A 53 0.21 -17.85 -1.86
CA GLY A 53 -0.84 -17.43 -0.92
C GLY A 53 -0.56 -16.08 -0.25
N ARG A 54 0.64 -15.54 -0.42
CA ARG A 54 1.04 -14.25 0.14
C ARG A 54 0.98 -13.16 -0.93
N SER A 55 -0.10 -12.39 -0.90
CA SER A 55 -0.32 -11.27 -1.81
C SER A 55 0.63 -10.11 -1.53
N VAL A 56 1.02 -9.43 -2.60
CA VAL A 56 1.75 -8.16 -2.58
C VAL A 56 0.95 -7.15 -3.38
N PHE A 57 0.74 -5.97 -2.81
CA PHE A 57 0.05 -4.87 -3.46
C PHE A 57 1.04 -3.76 -3.76
N LEU A 58 0.95 -3.16 -4.94
CA LEU A 58 1.66 -1.95 -5.25
C LEU A 58 0.67 -0.79 -5.16
N VAL A 59 0.91 0.13 -4.23
CA VAL A 59 -0.01 1.22 -3.91
C VAL A 59 0.68 2.57 -4.12
N ARG A 60 -0.02 3.52 -4.72
CA ARG A 60 0.41 4.92 -4.75
C ARG A 60 -0.39 5.70 -3.71
N PHE A 61 0.29 6.18 -2.68
CA PHE A 61 -0.32 7.01 -1.63
C PHE A 61 -0.31 8.49 -2.01
N GLU A 62 -1.29 9.22 -1.52
CA GLU A 62 -1.35 10.68 -1.58
C GLU A 62 -0.33 11.28 -0.62
N ASP A 63 0.41 12.29 -1.08
CA ASP A 63 1.21 13.15 -0.22
C ASP A 63 0.35 14.29 0.40
N LYS A 64 1.02 15.18 1.15
CA LYS A 64 0.38 16.32 1.82
C LYS A 64 -0.23 17.34 0.85
N GLU A 65 0.16 17.28 -0.43
CA GLU A 65 -0.33 18.13 -1.51
C GLU A 65 -1.38 17.40 -2.38
N LEU A 66 -1.80 16.19 -1.98
CA LEU A 66 -2.75 15.33 -2.68
C LEU A 66 -2.24 14.81 -4.03
N ASN A 67 -0.91 14.78 -4.24
CA ASN A 67 -0.31 14.14 -5.39
C ASN A 67 -0.07 12.65 -5.11
N LEU A 68 -0.23 11.80 -6.12
CA LEU A 68 0.12 10.39 -6.00
C LEU A 68 1.63 10.19 -6.06
N GLY A 69 2.22 9.70 -4.98
CA GLY A 69 3.63 9.39 -4.87
C GLY A 69 4.09 8.22 -5.75
N ARG A 70 5.34 7.78 -5.53
CA ARG A 70 5.88 6.57 -6.19
C ARG A 70 5.11 5.32 -5.72
N PRO A 71 5.06 4.25 -6.53
CA PRO A 71 4.44 2.99 -6.10
C PRO A 71 5.24 2.36 -4.95
N ILE A 72 4.54 1.91 -3.90
CA ILE A 72 5.11 1.29 -2.70
C ILE A 72 4.56 -0.13 -2.58
N GLY A 73 5.45 -1.10 -2.38
CA GLY A 73 5.08 -2.49 -2.11
C GLY A 73 4.51 -2.62 -0.70
N CYS A 74 3.32 -3.20 -0.58
CA CYS A 74 2.58 -3.35 0.67
C CYS A 74 2.12 -4.79 0.83
N TRP A 75 2.21 -5.31 2.04
CA TRP A 75 1.54 -6.54 2.46
C TRP A 75 0.05 -6.28 2.74
N GLU A 76 -0.71 -7.34 2.98
CA GLU A 76 -2.13 -7.20 3.34
C GLU A 76 -2.30 -6.41 4.64
N GLU A 77 -1.43 -6.66 5.64
CA GLU A 77 -1.48 -6.00 6.95
C GLU A 77 -1.15 -4.50 6.91
N ASP A 78 -0.43 -4.03 5.89
CA ASP A 78 -0.09 -2.62 5.72
C ASP A 78 -1.31 -1.79 5.28
N LEU A 79 -2.36 -2.45 4.78
CA LEU A 79 -3.51 -1.83 4.12
C LEU A 79 -4.81 -2.05 4.89
N ARG A 80 -5.67 -1.04 4.85
CA ARG A 80 -7.06 -1.16 5.32
C ARG A 80 -8.04 -0.75 4.22
N VAL A 81 -9.11 -1.51 4.10
CA VAL A 81 -10.22 -1.18 3.20
C VAL A 81 -10.98 0.06 3.72
N PRO A 82 -11.58 0.87 2.83
CA PRO A 82 -12.52 1.91 3.24
C PRO A 82 -13.65 1.27 4.07
N LYS A 83 -13.99 1.88 5.21
CA LYS A 83 -15.23 1.50 5.88
C LYS A 83 -16.38 1.94 4.99
N LEU A 84 -17.23 1.01 4.58
CA LEU A 84 -18.53 1.37 4.02
C LEU A 84 -19.27 2.18 5.10
N VAL A 85 -19.68 3.39 4.74
CA VAL A 85 -20.63 4.17 5.54
C VAL A 85 -22.00 3.53 5.36
N ASP A 86 -22.62 3.12 6.47
CA ASP A 86 -24.02 2.66 6.52
C ASP A 86 -25.01 3.78 6.15
#